data_AF-A0A849PPD3-F1
#
_entry.id   AF-A0A849PPD3-F1
#
_cell.length_a   1.000
_cell.length_b   1.000
_cell.length_c   1.000
_cell.angle_alpha   90.00
_cell.angle_beta   90.00
_cell.angle_gamma   90.00
#
_symmetry.space_group_name_H-M   'P 1'
#
loop_
_entity.id
_entity.type
_entity.pdbx_description
1 polymer ?
#
loop_
_entity_poly.entity_id
_entity_poly.type
_entity_poly.pdbx_seq_one_letter_code
_entity_poly.pdbx_strand_id
1 'polypeptide(L)'
;MSAMFASYRKGDSRLHRIEARTKLLLTAGTGILVYLADPMGLGLLSIAAFLLIRVAGIPTSSLVKGLRPMAVFFALIFLTHLLMQGSSIVAAAIPVARFVLLILFTTVLLHTTSQSELKTALVSLLKPL
;
A
#
# COMPACT_ATOMS: atom_id res chain seq x y z
N MET A 1 -4.33 -3.15 29.26
CA MET A 1 -3.74 -4.16 28.36
C MET A 1 -4.74 -4.48 27.27
N SER A 2 -4.76 -3.70 26.19
CA SER A 2 -5.73 -3.83 25.10
C SER A 2 -5.03 -4.33 23.83
N ALA A 3 -5.50 -5.47 23.34
CA ALA A 3 -4.92 -6.28 22.27
C ALA A 3 -4.51 -5.46 21.04
N MET A 4 -3.21 -5.31 20.83
CA MET A 4 -2.60 -4.49 19.78
C MET A 4 -2.21 -5.30 18.53
N PHE A 5 -2.75 -6.52 18.37
CA PHE A 5 -2.38 -7.45 17.31
C PHE A 5 -3.61 -8.08 16.63
N ALA A 6 -4.39 -7.32 15.85
CA ALA A 6 -5.29 -7.90 14.84
C ALA A 6 -5.86 -6.83 13.89
N SER A 7 -5.09 -6.42 12.89
CA SER A 7 -5.66 -5.82 11.67
C SER A 7 -5.90 -6.85 10.56
N TYR A 8 -5.71 -8.13 10.86
CA TYR A 8 -6.12 -9.22 9.97
C TYR A 8 -7.61 -9.50 10.17
N ARG A 9 -8.40 -9.30 9.12
CA ARG A 9 -9.80 -9.72 9.08
C ARG A 9 -9.88 -10.92 8.15
N LYS A 10 -10.20 -12.09 8.70
CA LYS A 10 -10.38 -13.32 7.91
C LYS A 10 -11.55 -13.12 6.95
N GLY A 11 -11.25 -12.81 5.69
CA GLY A 11 -12.21 -12.75 4.60
C GLY A 11 -12.07 -13.96 3.68
N ASP A 12 -13.15 -14.35 3.00
CA ASP A 12 -13.17 -15.50 2.08
C ASP A 12 -12.90 -15.10 0.61
N SER A 13 -12.46 -13.88 0.34
CA SER A 13 -12.28 -13.42 -1.05
C SER A 13 -11.14 -14.16 -1.78
N ARG A 14 -11.17 -14.17 -3.11
CA ARG A 14 -10.11 -14.80 -3.94
C ARG A 14 -8.71 -14.30 -3.57
N LEU A 15 -8.60 -13.04 -3.17
CA LEU A 15 -7.33 -12.45 -2.74
C LEU A 15 -6.83 -13.04 -1.42
N HIS A 16 -7.72 -13.49 -0.52
CA HIS A 16 -7.31 -14.14 0.73
C HIS A 16 -6.70 -15.53 0.49
N ARG A 17 -7.09 -16.21 -0.60
CA ARG A 17 -6.62 -17.58 -0.92
C ARG A 17 -5.24 -17.65 -1.57
N ILE A 18 -4.71 -16.53 -2.08
CA ILE A 18 -3.37 -16.49 -2.67
C ILE A 18 -2.32 -16.70 -1.57
N GLU A 19 -1.26 -17.47 -1.88
CA GLU A 19 -0.14 -17.71 -0.97
C GLU A 19 0.51 -16.41 -0.49
N ALA A 20 0.82 -16.34 0.80
CA ALA A 20 1.39 -15.15 1.44
C ALA A 20 2.73 -14.70 0.83
N ARG A 21 3.55 -15.65 0.35
CA ARG A 21 4.85 -15.35 -0.31
C ARG A 21 4.66 -14.53 -1.57
N THR A 22 3.74 -14.95 -2.43
CA THR A 22 3.43 -14.26 -3.68
C THR A 22 2.89 -12.87 -3.39
N LYS A 23 1.99 -12.71 -2.41
CA LYS A 23 1.48 -11.39 -2.01
C LYS A 23 2.60 -10.46 -1.51
N LEU A 24 3.51 -10.99 -0.69
CA LEU A 24 4.64 -10.22 -0.16
C LEU A 24 5.58 -9.76 -1.28
N LEU A 25 5.95 -10.67 -2.19
CA LEU A 25 6.77 -10.35 -3.37
C LEU A 25 6.08 -9.35 -4.30
N LEU A 26 4.78 -9.51 -4.55
CA LEU A 26 4.00 -8.56 -5.34
C LEU A 26 3.98 -7.19 -4.69
N THR A 27 3.76 -7.11 -3.37
CA THR A 27 3.75 -5.83 -2.65
C THR A 27 5.13 -5.17 -2.68
N ALA A 28 6.21 -5.92 -2.49
CA ALA A 28 7.57 -5.41 -2.63
C ALA A 28 7.84 -4.93 -4.08
N GLY A 29 7.43 -5.71 -5.08
CA GLY A 29 7.53 -5.36 -6.50
C GLY A 29 6.74 -4.11 -6.86
N THR A 30 5.56 -3.89 -6.27
CA THR A 30 4.80 -2.65 -6.47
C THR A 30 5.57 -1.43 -5.96
N GLY A 31 6.43 -1.59 -4.94
CA GLY A 31 7.33 -0.53 -4.50
C GLY A 31 8.24 -0.03 -5.61
N ILE A 32 8.87 -0.97 -6.32
CA ILE A 32 9.72 -0.70 -7.47
C ILE A 32 8.90 -0.08 -8.61
N LEU A 33 7.74 -0.67 -8.95
CA LEU A 33 6.88 -0.18 -10.03
C LEU A 33 6.35 1.24 -9.78
N VAL A 34 5.94 1.57 -8.54
CA VAL A 34 5.46 2.92 -8.17
C VAL A 34 6.56 3.97 -8.34
N TYR A 35 7.82 3.60 -8.06
CA TYR A 35 8.94 4.52 -8.22
C TYR A 35 9.25 4.78 -9.70
N LEU A 36 9.29 3.73 -10.53
CA LEU A 36 9.56 3.80 -11.96
C LEU A 36 8.39 4.36 -12.79
N ALA A 37 7.18 4.38 -12.24
CA ALA A 37 5.99 4.78 -12.98
C ALA A 37 5.96 6.29 -13.26
N ASP A 38 5.66 6.59 -14.52
CA ASP A 38 5.21 7.90 -15.00
C ASP A 38 3.80 8.24 -14.48
N PRO A 39 3.32 9.49 -14.62
CA PRO A 39 1.99 9.89 -14.15
C PRO A 39 0.85 9.00 -14.65
N MET A 40 0.91 8.53 -15.90
CA MET A 40 -0.06 7.57 -16.44
C MET A 40 0.05 6.19 -15.76
N GLY A 41 1.26 5.71 -15.51
CA GLY A 41 1.50 4.46 -14.79
C GLY A 41 1.01 4.51 -13.35
N LEU A 42 1.18 5.66 -12.67
CA LEU A 42 0.61 5.89 -11.33
C LEU A 42 -0.92 5.85 -11.37
N GLY A 43 -1.55 6.40 -12.41
CA GLY A 43 -2.99 6.28 -12.63
C GLY A 43 -3.44 4.82 -12.76
N LEU A 44 -2.73 4.02 -13.56
CA LEU A 44 -3.03 2.59 -13.72
C LEU A 44 -2.86 1.81 -12.41
N LEU A 45 -1.78 2.05 -11.67
CA LEU A 45 -1.54 1.45 -10.35
C LEU A 45 -2.60 1.85 -9.32
N SER A 46 -3.12 3.08 -9.41
CA SER A 46 -4.23 3.54 -8.57
C SER A 46 -5.51 2.77 -8.84
N ILE A 47 -5.84 2.54 -10.12
CA ILE A 47 -6.99 1.71 -10.52
C ILE A 47 -6.80 0.29 -10.02
N ALA A 48 -5.60 -0.30 -10.19
CA ALA A 48 -5.29 -1.63 -9.71
C ALA A 48 -5.46 -1.74 -8.19
N ALA A 49 -4.92 -0.79 -7.41
CA ALA A 49 -5.07 -0.75 -5.96
C ALA A 49 -6.56 -0.67 -5.57
N PHE A 50 -7.34 0.20 -6.22
CA PHE A 50 -8.76 0.35 -5.96
C PHE A 50 -9.55 -0.96 -6.24
N LEU A 51 -9.27 -1.63 -7.36
CA LEU A 51 -9.87 -2.92 -7.70
C LEU A 51 -9.54 -3.99 -6.64
N LEU A 52 -8.27 -4.08 -6.22
CA LEU A 52 -7.84 -5.03 -5.19
C LEU A 52 -8.54 -4.77 -3.85
N ILE A 53 -8.68 -3.50 -3.46
CA ILE A 53 -9.40 -3.10 -2.24
C ILE A 53 -10.88 -3.54 -2.31
N ARG A 54 -11.54 -3.32 -3.46
CA ARG A 54 -12.93 -3.75 -3.68
C ARG A 54 -13.06 -5.26 -3.63
N VAL A 55 -12.19 -6.01 -4.31
CA VAL A 55 -12.18 -7.48 -4.33
C VAL A 55 -11.85 -8.06 -2.96
N ALA A 56 -11.00 -7.41 -2.19
CA ALA A 56 -10.68 -7.80 -0.82
C ALA A 56 -11.78 -7.46 0.20
N GLY A 57 -12.80 -6.69 -0.19
CA GLY A 57 -13.87 -6.26 0.71
C GLY A 57 -13.34 -5.43 1.89
N ILE A 58 -12.31 -4.61 1.66
CA ILE A 58 -11.71 -3.79 2.72
C ILE A 58 -12.61 -2.55 2.94
N PRO A 59 -13.07 -2.30 4.17
CA PRO A 59 -13.90 -1.13 4.44
C PRO A 59 -13.09 0.16 4.23
N THR A 60 -13.70 1.17 3.62
CA THR A 60 -13.06 2.48 3.36
C THR A 60 -12.57 3.15 4.65
N SER A 61 -13.18 2.87 5.79
CA SER A 61 -12.73 3.34 7.10
C SER A 61 -11.33 2.84 7.48
N SER A 62 -10.93 1.64 7.05
CA SER A 62 -9.57 1.13 7.27
C SER A 62 -8.54 1.87 6.43
N LEU A 63 -8.89 2.27 5.20
CA LEU A 63 -8.02 3.09 4.34
C LEU A 63 -7.77 4.45 4.99
N VAL A 64 -8.84 5.12 5.43
CA VAL A 64 -8.75 6.44 6.07
C VAL A 64 -7.93 6.36 7.36
N LYS A 65 -8.09 5.30 8.16
CA LYS A 65 -7.26 5.07 9.36
C LYS A 65 -5.77 4.94 9.05
N GLY A 66 -5.41 4.32 7.91
CA GLY A 66 -4.02 4.21 7.47
C GLY A 66 -3.44 5.52 6.96
N LEU A 67 -4.22 6.33 6.26
CA LEU A 67 -3.76 7.59 5.66
C LEU A 67 -3.78 8.79 6.64
N ARG A 68 -4.71 8.80 7.61
CA ARG A 68 -4.86 9.90 8.59
C ARG A 68 -3.58 10.28 9.33
N PRO A 69 -2.79 9.35 9.92
CA PRO A 69 -1.56 9.73 10.61
C PRO A 69 -0.49 10.28 9.65
N MET A 70 -0.56 9.93 8.37
CA MET A 70 0.39 10.36 7.34
C MET A 70 0.00 11.68 6.67
N ALA A 71 -1.19 12.23 6.95
CA ALA A 71 -1.68 13.44 6.30
C ALA A 71 -0.76 14.65 6.49
N VAL A 72 -0.13 14.80 7.67
CA VAL A 72 0.83 15.88 7.94
C VAL A 72 2.06 15.74 7.04
N PHE A 73 2.59 14.52 6.88
CA PHE A 73 3.70 14.26 5.98
C PHE A 73 3.34 14.52 4.53
N PHE A 74 2.15 14.12 4.09
CA PHE A 74 1.67 14.41 2.74
C PHE A 74 1.57 15.91 2.47
N ALA A 75 1.04 16.68 3.42
CA ALA A 75 0.95 18.13 3.30
C ALA A 75 2.34 18.78 3.21
N LEU A 76 3.30 18.31 4.02
CA LEU A 76 4.67 18.82 4.01
C LEU A 76 5.39 18.48 2.69
N ILE A 77 5.27 17.24 2.22
CA ILE A 77 5.88 16.80 0.95
C ILE A 77 5.27 17.59 -0.22
N PHE A 78 3.96 17.77 -0.23
CA PHE A 78 3.27 18.52 -1.27
C PHE A 78 3.72 19.98 -1.29
N LEU A 79 3.71 20.65 -0.13
CA LEU A 79 4.06 22.06 -0.03
C LEU A 79 5.52 22.32 -0.41
N THR A 80 6.44 21.47 0.07
CA THR A 80 7.87 21.58 -0.28
C THR A 80 8.09 21.41 -1.78
N HIS A 81 7.45 20.44 -2.44
CA HIS A 81 7.56 20.29 -3.89
C HIS A 81 6.91 21.43 -4.66
N LEU A 82 5.76 21.94 -4.21
CA LEU A 82 5.08 23.07 -4.84
C LEU A 82 5.95 24.33 -4.85
N LEU A 83 6.67 24.57 -3.75
CA LEU A 83 7.60 25.70 -3.62
C LEU A 83 8.87 25.50 -4.46
N MET A 84 9.39 24.28 -4.57
CA MET A 84 10.64 23.98 -5.28
C MET A 84 10.48 23.86 -6.80
N GLN A 85 9.40 23.26 -7.30
CA GLN A 85 9.19 22.97 -8.73
C GLN A 85 8.39 24.06 -9.47
N GLY A 86 8.08 25.17 -8.81
CA GLY A 86 7.41 26.32 -9.43
C GLY A 86 5.95 26.05 -9.75
N SER A 87 5.07 26.15 -8.75
CA SER A 87 3.60 26.18 -8.87
C SER A 87 2.90 25.02 -9.61
N SER A 88 3.64 24.04 -10.15
CA SER A 88 3.06 22.86 -10.79
C SER A 88 2.46 21.93 -9.74
N ILE A 89 1.14 22.07 -9.57
CA ILE A 89 0.34 21.24 -8.66
C ILE A 89 0.50 19.75 -8.99
N VAL A 90 0.57 19.42 -10.28
CA VAL A 90 0.71 18.03 -10.75
C VAL A 90 2.06 17.45 -10.30
N ALA A 91 3.15 18.19 -10.49
CA ALA A 91 4.48 17.74 -10.10
C ALA A 91 4.59 17.55 -8.57
N ALA A 92 3.99 18.47 -7.80
CA ALA A 92 3.93 18.39 -6.34
C ALA A 92 3.06 17.24 -5.82
N ALA A 93 2.04 16.81 -6.58
CA ALA A 93 1.16 15.71 -6.22
C ALA A 93 1.79 14.33 -6.45
N ILE A 94 2.73 14.19 -7.39
CA ILE A 94 3.33 12.90 -7.77
C ILE A 94 3.98 12.18 -6.57
N PRO A 95 4.86 12.81 -5.76
CA PRO A 95 5.45 12.14 -4.61
C PRO A 95 4.41 11.70 -3.57
N VAL A 96 3.39 12.53 -3.32
CA VAL A 96 2.30 12.21 -2.41
C VAL A 96 1.52 11.00 -2.91
N ALA A 97 1.16 10.99 -4.19
CA ALA A 97 0.45 9.88 -4.82
C ALA A 97 1.24 8.57 -4.70
N ARG A 98 2.57 8.61 -4.87
CA ARG A 98 3.44 7.43 -4.68
C ARG A 98 3.33 6.88 -3.26
N PHE A 99 3.47 7.73 -2.23
CA PHE A 99 3.35 7.27 -0.84
C PHE A 99 1.96 6.71 -0.53
N VAL A 100 0.90 7.37 -1.00
CA VAL A 100 -0.48 6.88 -0.86
C VAL A 100 -0.61 5.49 -1.47
N LEU A 101 -0.12 5.27 -2.69
CA LEU A 101 -0.17 3.96 -3.35
C LEU A 101 0.57 2.88 -2.57
N LEU A 102 1.78 3.15 -2.08
CA LEU A 102 2.53 2.19 -1.27
C LEU A 102 1.77 1.78 -0.01
N ILE A 103 1.13 2.75 0.65
CA ILE A 103 0.30 2.49 1.83
C ILE A 103 -0.93 1.68 1.46
N LEU A 104 -1.58 1.96 0.33
CA LEU A 104 -2.76 1.19 -0.12
C LEU A 104 -2.40 -0.26 -0.43
N PHE A 105 -1.34 -0.53 -1.19
CA PHE A 105 -0.88 -1.89 -1.48
C PHE A 105 -0.50 -2.64 -0.20
N THR A 106 0.19 -1.97 0.72
CA THR A 106 0.55 -2.55 2.02
C THR A 106 -0.70 -2.82 2.87
N THR A 107 -1.70 -1.94 2.83
CA THR A 107 -2.99 -2.15 3.52
C THR A 107 -3.70 -3.38 2.97
N VAL A 108 -3.69 -3.59 1.65
CA VAL A 108 -4.23 -4.81 1.03
C VAL A 108 -3.47 -6.05 1.53
N LEU A 109 -2.13 -6.02 1.55
CA LEU A 109 -1.32 -7.12 2.05
C LEU A 109 -1.65 -7.46 3.51
N LEU A 110 -1.62 -6.46 4.39
CA LEU A 110 -1.82 -6.64 5.83
C LEU A 110 -3.25 -7.08 6.19
N HIS A 111 -4.23 -6.66 5.40
CA HIS A 111 -5.63 -7.04 5.64
C HIS A 111 -5.95 -8.43 5.08
N THR A 112 -5.21 -8.91 4.07
CA THR A 112 -5.46 -10.22 3.41
C THR A 112 -4.45 -11.30 3.79
N THR A 113 -3.50 -11.00 4.66
CA THR A 113 -2.44 -11.91 5.10
C THR A 113 -2.28 -11.82 6.61
N SER A 114 -2.34 -12.96 7.30
CA SER A 114 -2.19 -12.98 8.75
C SER A 114 -0.73 -12.73 9.17
N GLN A 115 -0.54 -12.26 10.41
CA GLN A 115 0.80 -11.98 10.94
C GLN A 115 1.68 -13.24 11.01
N SER A 116 1.10 -14.41 11.25
CA SER A 116 1.81 -15.70 11.21
C SER A 116 2.24 -16.07 9.80
N GLU A 117 1.34 -15.96 8.82
CA GLU A 117 1.66 -16.24 7.41
C GLU A 117 2.72 -15.28 6.86
N LEU A 118 2.69 -14.01 7.26
CA LEU A 118 3.69 -13.02 6.86
C LEU A 118 5.08 -13.40 7.37
N LYS A 119 5.19 -13.85 8.63
CA LYS A 119 6.44 -14.36 9.20
C LYS A 119 6.94 -15.60 8.46
N THR A 120 6.06 -16.57 8.21
CA THR A 120 6.42 -17.80 7.48
C THR A 120 6.86 -17.50 6.05
N ALA A 121 6.17 -16.56 5.38
CA ALA A 121 6.54 -16.11 4.04
C ALA A 121 7.94 -15.47 4.04
N LEU A 122 8.22 -14.58 4.99
CA LEU A 122 9.52 -13.93 5.13
C LEU A 122 10.63 -14.96 5.38
N VAL A 123 10.47 -15.86 6.36
CA VAL A 123 11.46 -16.91 6.67
C VAL A 123 11.78 -17.74 5.43
N SER A 124 10.76 -18.13 4.67
CA SER A 124 11.02 -18.93 3.48
C SER A 124 11.69 -18.18 2.34
N LEU A 125 11.46 -16.87 2.21
CA LEU A 125 12.16 -16.04 1.22
C LEU A 125 13.62 -15.82 1.59
N LEU A 126 13.96 -15.90 2.88
CA LEU A 126 15.32 -15.74 3.39
C LEU A 126 16.12 -17.05 3.49
N LYS A 127 15.48 -18.22 3.40
CA LYS A 127 16.17 -19.53 3.37
C LYS A 127 17.32 -19.70 2.34
N PRO A 128 17.28 -19.08 1.14
CA PRO A 128 18.37 -19.22 0.18
C PRO A 128 19.56 -18.26 0.43
N LEU A 129 19.50 -17.42 1.47
CA LEU A 129 20.59 -16.54 1.90
C LEU A 129 21.34 -17.14 3.09
#